data_AF-A8DWD8-F1
#
_entry.id   AF-A8DWD8-F1
#
_cell.length_a   1.000
_cell.length_b   1.000
_cell.length_c   1.000
_cell.angle_alpha   90.00
_cell.angle_beta   90.00
_cell.angle_gamma   90.00
#
_symmetry.space_group_name_H-M   'P 1'
#
loop_
_entity.id
_entity.type
_entity.pdbx_description
1 polymer ?
#
loop_
_entity_poly.entity_id
_entity_poly.type
_entity_poly.pdbx_seq_one_letter_code
_entity_poly.pdbx_strand_id
1 'polypeptide(L)'
;NTHKATLYGVYNTTELVYDSSRNTHKATLYGVYNTTKLVYDSSRNTHKATLYGVYNTTKLVYDSSRNTHKATLYGVYNTTELVYDSSRNTHKATLYGVYNTTELVYDSSRNTHKATLYGVYNTTELVYDSSRNTHKATLYGVYNTTELVYDSSRNTHKATLYGVYNTTELVYDSSRNTHKATLYGVYNTTELVYDSSRNTHKATLYGVYNTTELVYDSSRNIHKATLYGVYNTTELVYDSSRNTHKATLYGVYNTTELVYDSSRNTHKATLYGVYNTTELVYDSSRNIHKATLYGVYNTTELVYDSSRNTHKATLYGVYNTTELVYDSSRNTHKATLYGVYNTTELVYDSSRNTHKATLYGVYNTTELVYDSSRNTHKATLYGVYNTTKLVYDSSRNTHKATLYGVYNTTELVYDSSRNTHKATLYGVYNTTELVYDSSRNTHKATLYGVYNTTELV
;
A
#
# COMPACT_ATOMS: atom_id res chain seq x y z
N ASN A 1 -20.70 13.66 44.42
CA ASN A 1 -19.73 13.71 45.54
C ASN A 1 -18.29 13.71 45.07
N THR A 2 -17.36 14.28 45.84
CA THR A 2 -15.91 14.25 45.53
C THR A 2 -15.17 13.39 46.53
N HIS A 3 -14.44 12.38 46.07
CA HIS A 3 -13.63 11.49 46.90
C HIS A 3 -12.15 11.60 46.53
N LYS A 4 -11.27 11.66 47.52
CA LYS A 4 -9.81 11.70 47.33
C LYS A 4 -9.15 10.65 48.22
N ALA A 5 -8.21 9.88 47.67
CA ALA A 5 -7.44 8.89 48.41
C ALA A 5 -5.95 8.97 48.03
N THR A 6 -5.08 8.85 49.03
CA THR A 6 -3.63 8.67 48.84
C THR A 6 -3.17 7.49 49.71
N LEU A 7 -2.46 6.52 49.13
CA LEU A 7 -2.02 5.30 49.83
C LEU A 7 -0.52 5.06 49.64
N TYR A 8 0.15 4.61 50.71
CA TYR A 8 1.56 4.24 50.75
C TYR A 8 1.69 2.80 51.30
N GLY A 9 2.51 1.95 50.67
CA GLY A 9 2.73 0.58 51.13
C GLY A 9 3.54 -0.26 50.14
N VAL A 10 4.12 -1.39 50.56
CA VAL A 10 4.85 -2.29 49.65
C VAL A 10 3.90 -2.91 48.62
N TYR A 11 2.72 -3.32 49.08
CA TYR A 11 1.61 -3.81 48.28
C TYR A 11 0.40 -2.91 48.51
N ASN A 12 -0.06 -2.22 47.46
CA ASN A 12 -1.29 -1.45 47.50
C ASN A 12 -2.30 -2.10 46.58
N THR A 13 -3.42 -2.54 47.14
CA THR A 13 -4.57 -2.99 46.35
C THR A 13 -5.74 -2.09 46.66
N THR A 14 -6.31 -1.49 45.62
CA THR A 14 -7.56 -0.73 45.71
C THR A 14 -8.59 -1.36 44.78
N GLU A 15 -9.65 -1.91 45.37
CA GLU A 15 -10.85 -2.30 44.64
C GLU A 15 -11.98 -1.34 45.02
N LEU A 16 -12.56 -0.68 44.03
CA LEU A 16 -13.73 0.17 44.26
C LEU A 16 -14.81 -0.18 43.23
N VAL A 17 -15.99 -0.51 43.74
CA VAL A 17 -17.21 -0.68 42.96
C VAL A 17 -18.11 0.51 43.25
N TYR A 18 -18.54 1.20 42.20
CA TYR A 18 -19.42 2.36 42.35
C TYR A 18 -20.68 2.20 41.51
N ASP A 19 -21.81 2.22 42.20
CA ASP A 19 -23.15 2.43 41.65
C ASP A 19 -23.66 3.79 42.15
N SER A 20 -23.50 4.83 41.32
CA SER A 20 -23.92 6.19 41.70
C SER A 20 -23.86 7.20 40.55
N SER A 21 -24.72 8.21 40.59
CA SER A 21 -24.71 9.31 39.60
C SER A 21 -23.96 10.55 40.10
N ARG A 22 -23.16 11.18 39.23
CA ARG A 22 -22.47 12.48 39.43
C ARG A 22 -21.42 12.54 40.55
N ASN A 23 -20.28 11.93 40.31
CA ASN A 23 -19.15 11.90 41.23
C ASN A 23 -17.81 12.28 40.60
N THR A 24 -16.88 12.69 41.45
CA THR A 24 -15.50 12.96 41.09
C THR A 24 -14.56 12.21 42.03
N HIS A 25 -13.71 11.34 41.50
CA HIS A 25 -12.76 10.57 42.31
C HIS A 25 -11.32 10.88 41.91
N LYS A 26 -10.45 11.03 42.91
CA LYS A 26 -9.00 11.20 42.71
C LYS A 26 -8.22 10.24 43.60
N ALA A 27 -7.40 9.37 43.02
CA ALA A 27 -6.58 8.42 43.76
C ALA A 27 -5.10 8.57 43.41
N THR A 28 -4.22 8.49 44.42
CA THR A 28 -2.76 8.43 44.25
C THR A 28 -2.17 7.28 45.06
N LEU A 29 -1.46 6.34 44.45
CA LEU A 29 -0.87 5.17 45.13
C LEU A 29 0.66 5.16 44.98
N TYR A 30 1.39 4.87 46.06
CA TYR A 30 2.85 4.71 46.10
C TYR A 30 3.24 3.36 46.70
N GLY A 31 3.88 2.48 45.93
CA GLY A 31 4.27 1.16 46.41
C GLY A 31 5.14 0.35 45.46
N VAL A 32 5.61 -0.83 45.85
CA VAL A 32 6.38 -1.71 44.95
C VAL A 32 5.44 -2.39 43.95
N TYR A 33 4.31 -2.87 44.45
CA TYR A 33 3.21 -3.46 43.68
C TYR A 33 1.93 -2.65 43.92
N ASN A 34 1.42 -2.00 42.88
CA ASN A 34 0.13 -1.31 42.93
C ASN A 34 -0.86 -2.01 42.00
N THR A 35 -1.97 -2.48 42.57
CA THR A 35 -3.12 -2.98 41.81
C THR A 35 -4.32 -2.09 42.08
N THR A 36 -4.93 -1.58 41.01
CA THR A 36 -6.19 -0.83 41.10
C THR A 36 -7.21 -1.49 40.21
N LYS A 37 -8.29 -2.00 40.80
CA LYS A 37 -9.46 -2.49 40.09
C LYS A 37 -10.62 -1.55 40.36
N LEU A 38 -11.21 -1.00 39.30
CA LEU A 38 -12.40 -0.18 39.43
C LEU A 38 -13.50 -0.71 38.54
N VAL A 39 -14.68 -0.93 39.12
CA VAL A 39 -15.90 -1.33 38.41
C VAL A 39 -16.94 -0.23 38.60
N TYR A 40 -17.51 0.24 37.50
CA TYR A 40 -18.48 1.33 37.53
C TYR A 40 -19.75 0.95 36.78
N ASP A 41 -20.88 1.04 37.47
CA ASP A 41 -22.22 1.10 36.89
C ASP A 41 -22.79 2.49 37.19
N SER A 42 -22.65 3.45 36.27
CA SER A 42 -22.90 4.84 36.64
C SER A 42 -23.04 5.85 35.50
N SER A 43 -23.48 7.07 35.84
CA SER A 43 -23.56 8.16 34.87
C SER A 43 -22.99 9.48 35.37
N ARG A 44 -22.34 10.21 34.45
CA ARG A 44 -21.82 11.58 34.61
C ARG A 44 -20.70 11.74 35.66
N ASN A 45 -19.72 10.86 35.65
CA ASN A 45 -18.63 10.81 36.59
C ASN A 45 -17.28 11.26 36.01
N THR A 46 -16.37 11.68 36.89
CA THR A 46 -14.98 12.03 36.54
C THR A 46 -13.99 11.31 37.46
N HIS A 47 -13.03 10.57 36.90
CA HIS A 47 -12.03 9.84 37.68
C HIS A 47 -10.62 10.22 37.28
N LYS A 48 -9.75 10.37 38.27
CA LYS A 48 -8.32 10.60 38.07
C LYS A 48 -7.51 9.65 38.96
N ALA A 49 -6.66 8.82 38.39
CA ALA A 49 -5.76 7.94 39.13
C ALA A 49 -4.30 8.23 38.77
N THR A 50 -3.42 8.22 39.76
CA THR A 50 -1.96 8.28 39.59
C THR A 50 -1.29 7.17 40.40
N LEU A 51 -0.51 6.29 39.77
CA LEU A 51 0.18 5.18 40.45
C LEU A 51 1.70 5.31 40.27
N TYR A 52 2.45 5.11 41.35
CA TYR A 52 3.91 5.08 41.39
C TYR A 52 4.39 3.76 42.00
N GLY A 53 5.06 2.92 41.21
CA GLY A 53 5.59 1.64 41.70
C GLY A 53 6.36 0.81 40.70
N VAL A 54 7.03 -0.26 41.14
CA VAL A 54 7.81 -1.12 40.23
C VAL A 54 6.87 -1.86 39.28
N TYR A 55 5.77 -2.39 39.81
CA TYR A 55 4.69 -3.05 39.07
C TYR A 55 3.39 -2.30 39.32
N ASN A 56 2.79 -1.76 38.25
CA ASN A 56 1.47 -1.13 38.32
C ASN A 56 0.50 -1.86 37.40
N THR A 57 -0.60 -2.35 37.97
CA THR A 57 -1.71 -2.95 37.23
C THR A 57 -2.96 -2.14 37.48
N THR A 58 -3.61 -1.68 36.42
CA THR A 58 -4.90 -0.99 36.50
C THR A 58 -5.91 -1.73 35.65
N LYS A 59 -6.96 -2.30 36.27
CA LYS A 59 -8.10 -2.89 35.58
C LYS A 59 -9.32 -2.00 35.77
N LEU A 60 -9.96 -1.67 34.66
CA LEU A 60 -11.07 -0.72 34.62
C LEU A 60 -12.23 -1.34 33.86
N VAL A 61 -13.34 -1.60 34.52
CA VAL A 61 -14.56 -2.14 33.89
C VAL A 61 -15.69 -1.12 34.04
N TYR A 62 -16.34 -0.81 32.92
CA TYR A 62 -17.35 0.24 32.85
C TYR A 62 -18.60 -0.22 32.15
N ASP A 63 -19.73 -0.18 32.85
CA ASP A 63 -21.08 -0.12 32.30
C ASP A 63 -21.62 1.30 32.57
N SER A 64 -21.54 2.22 31.60
CA SER A 64 -21.78 3.62 31.97
C SER A 64 -22.04 4.62 30.85
N SER A 65 -22.55 5.81 31.22
CA SER A 65 -22.74 6.91 30.27
C SER A 65 -22.22 8.28 30.74
N ARG A 66 -21.61 9.01 29.80
CA ARG A 66 -21.16 10.42 29.94
C ARG A 66 -20.07 10.66 30.99
N ASN A 67 -19.09 9.78 31.06
CA ASN A 67 -18.00 9.82 32.02
C ASN A 67 -16.67 10.32 31.42
N THR A 68 -15.76 10.74 32.29
CA THR A 68 -14.39 11.14 31.94
C THR A 68 -13.37 10.47 32.86
N HIS A 69 -12.36 9.81 32.29
CA HIS A 69 -11.34 9.10 33.04
C HIS A 69 -9.94 9.54 32.64
N LYS A 70 -9.08 9.71 33.64
CA LYS A 70 -7.66 10.00 33.45
C LYS A 70 -6.80 9.09 34.34
N ALA A 71 -5.92 8.30 33.74
CA ALA A 71 -4.95 7.47 34.47
C ALA A 71 -3.52 7.90 34.14
N THR A 72 -2.62 7.87 35.12
CA THR A 72 -1.19 8.08 34.93
C THR A 72 -0.39 7.08 35.76
N LEU A 73 0.43 6.26 35.13
CA LEU A 73 1.20 5.19 35.79
C LEU A 73 2.71 5.44 35.59
N TYR A 74 3.49 5.34 36.66
CA TYR A 74 4.95 5.41 36.66
C TYR A 74 5.52 4.12 37.27
N GLY A 75 6.25 3.33 36.48
CA GLY A 75 6.82 2.07 36.97
C GLY A 75 7.74 1.34 36.03
N VAL A 76 8.32 0.22 36.44
CA VAL A 76 9.15 -0.61 35.53
C VAL A 76 8.22 -1.38 34.59
N TYR A 77 7.16 -1.96 35.14
CA TYR A 77 6.12 -2.69 34.43
C TYR A 77 4.77 -2.02 34.68
N ASN A 78 4.13 -1.53 33.62
CA ASN A 78 2.79 -0.96 33.70
C ASN A 78 1.84 -1.74 32.79
N THR A 79 0.77 -2.26 33.38
CA THR A 79 -0.32 -2.91 32.65
C THR A 79 -1.60 -2.15 32.91
N THR A 80 -2.29 -1.77 31.83
CA THR A 80 -3.64 -1.21 31.93
C THR A 80 -4.59 -2.01 31.06
N GLU A 81 -5.60 -2.60 31.67
CA GLU A 81 -6.71 -3.26 30.99
C GLU A 81 -7.95 -2.40 31.18
N LEU A 82 -8.62 -2.04 30.08
CA LEU A 82 -9.88 -1.35 30.14
C LEU A 82 -10.96 -2.03 29.32
N VAL A 83 -12.07 -2.40 29.96
CA VAL A 83 -13.24 -3.03 29.35
C VAL A 83 -14.43 -2.08 29.47
N TYR A 84 -15.11 -1.83 28.36
CA TYR A 84 -16.21 -0.86 28.28
C TYR A 84 -17.45 -1.43 27.60
N ASP A 85 -18.58 -1.40 28.29
CA ASP A 85 -19.93 -1.39 27.73
C ASP A 85 -20.52 0.01 27.99
N SER A 86 -20.43 0.94 27.03
CA SER A 86 -20.62 2.34 27.41
C SER A 86 -20.91 3.35 26.30
N SER A 87 -21.53 4.49 26.68
CA SER A 87 -21.81 5.57 25.71
C SER A 87 -21.38 6.97 26.14
N ARG A 88 -20.82 7.72 25.17
CA ARG A 88 -20.46 9.15 25.28
C ARG A 88 -19.39 9.49 26.33
N ASN A 89 -18.37 8.66 26.44
CA ASN A 89 -17.30 8.75 27.41
C ASN A 89 -15.98 9.29 26.82
N THR A 90 -15.10 9.75 27.69
CA THR A 90 -13.75 10.21 27.33
C THR A 90 -12.69 9.60 28.25
N HIS A 91 -11.67 8.97 27.67
CA HIS A 91 -10.61 8.30 28.42
C HIS A 91 -9.23 8.79 28.00
N LYS A 92 -8.37 9.02 29.00
CA LYS A 92 -6.98 9.45 28.82
C LYS A 92 -6.05 8.61 29.69
N ALA A 93 -5.16 7.84 29.09
CA ALA A 93 -4.14 7.08 29.79
C ALA A 93 -2.74 7.59 29.45
N THR A 94 -1.85 7.62 30.44
CA THR A 94 -0.43 7.93 30.24
C THR A 94 0.43 7.00 31.07
N LEU A 95 1.31 6.22 30.43
CA LEU A 95 2.15 5.22 31.09
C LEU A 95 3.63 5.57 30.86
N TYR A 96 4.42 5.55 31.93
CA TYR A 96 5.87 5.72 31.92
C TYR A 96 6.53 4.49 32.54
N GLY A 97 7.30 3.74 31.75
CA GLY A 97 7.99 2.56 32.27
C GLY A 97 8.94 1.88 31.31
N VAL A 98 9.54 0.75 31.72
CA VAL A 98 10.39 -0.04 30.82
C VAL A 98 9.52 -0.89 29.90
N TYR A 99 8.49 -1.51 30.47
CA TYR A 99 7.49 -2.31 29.77
C TYR A 99 6.10 -1.71 30.02
N ASN A 100 5.42 -1.28 28.96
CA ASN A 100 4.05 -0.81 29.04
C ASN A 100 3.14 -1.65 28.16
N THR A 101 2.09 -2.21 28.75
CA THR A 101 1.03 -2.92 28.04
C THR A 101 -0.28 -2.21 28.29
N THR A 102 -1.00 -1.91 27.23
CA THR A 102 -2.38 -1.41 27.33
C THR A 102 -3.29 -2.28 26.48
N GLU A 103 -4.27 -2.89 27.10
CA GLU A 103 -5.33 -3.63 26.43
C GLU A 103 -6.62 -2.86 26.61
N LEU A 104 -7.35 -2.65 25.52
CA LEU A 104 -8.64 -1.97 25.55
C LEU A 104 -9.68 -2.74 24.75
N VAL A 105 -10.75 -3.16 25.42
CA VAL A 105 -11.88 -3.90 24.85
C VAL A 105 -13.14 -3.02 24.94
N TYR A 106 -13.85 -2.88 23.83
CA TYR A 106 -14.98 -1.97 23.70
C TYR A 106 -16.21 -2.63 23.08
N ASP A 107 -17.34 -2.61 23.77
CA ASP A 107 -18.70 -2.63 23.21
C ASP A 107 -19.32 -1.24 23.45
N SER A 108 -19.28 -0.33 22.46
CA SER A 108 -19.48 1.07 22.83
C SER A 108 -19.86 2.05 21.73
N SER A 109 -20.51 3.16 22.11
CA SER A 109 -20.90 4.20 21.16
C SER A 109 -20.56 5.64 21.55
N ARG A 110 -20.05 6.41 20.57
CA ARG A 110 -19.76 7.85 20.66
C ARG A 110 -18.70 8.25 21.70
N ASN A 111 -17.67 7.42 21.86
CA ASN A 111 -16.59 7.60 22.82
C ASN A 111 -15.32 8.20 22.20
N THR A 112 -14.45 8.74 23.07
CA THR A 112 -13.14 9.26 22.69
C THR A 112 -12.04 8.74 23.60
N HIS A 113 -11.00 8.16 23.02
CA HIS A 113 -9.90 7.54 23.75
C HIS A 113 -8.57 8.12 23.33
N LYS A 114 -7.71 8.40 24.32
CA LYS A 114 -6.34 8.83 24.09
C LYS A 114 -5.38 8.06 25.00
N ALA A 115 -4.43 7.35 24.42
CA ALA A 115 -3.35 6.69 25.13
C ALA A 115 -2.00 7.33 24.77
N THR A 116 -1.08 7.40 25.73
CA THR A 116 0.31 7.82 25.50
C THR A 116 1.24 6.97 26.34
N LEU A 117 2.14 6.24 25.71
CA LEU A 117 3.05 5.30 26.37
C LEU A 117 4.50 5.73 26.13
N TYR A 118 5.30 5.73 27.19
CA TYR A 118 6.74 6.00 27.17
C TYR A 118 7.48 4.82 27.79
N GLY A 119 8.28 4.08 27.02
CA GLY A 119 9.05 2.96 27.53
C GLY A 119 9.89 2.22 26.53
N VAL A 120 10.74 1.28 26.98
CA VAL A 120 11.60 0.51 26.07
C VAL A 120 10.75 -0.39 25.18
N TYR A 121 9.76 -1.05 25.76
CA TYR A 121 8.78 -1.90 25.10
C TYR A 121 7.38 -1.36 25.36
N ASN A 122 6.66 -0.99 24.30
CA ASN A 122 5.27 -0.58 24.38
C ASN A 122 4.40 -1.48 23.52
N THR A 123 3.39 -2.08 24.13
CA THR A 123 2.38 -2.88 23.45
C THR A 123 1.03 -2.25 23.68
N THR A 124 0.26 -2.06 22.61
CA THR A 124 -1.13 -1.64 22.71
C THR A 124 -1.99 -2.57 21.87
N GLU A 125 -2.92 -3.25 22.51
CA GLU A 125 -3.93 -4.07 21.87
C GLU A 125 -5.29 -3.39 22.03
N LEU A 126 -6.01 -3.25 20.93
CA LEU A 126 -7.33 -2.64 20.96
C LEU A 126 -8.34 -3.50 20.19
N VAL A 127 -9.37 -3.97 20.89
CA VAL A 127 -10.47 -4.77 20.35
C VAL A 127 -11.77 -3.96 20.43
N TYR A 128 -12.50 -3.89 19.32
CA TYR A 128 -13.69 -3.05 19.21
C TYR A 128 -14.87 -3.78 18.58
N ASP A 129 -16.00 -3.80 19.28
CA ASP A 129 -17.37 -3.84 18.74
C ASP A 129 -18.03 -2.47 18.95
N SER A 130 -18.03 -1.59 17.94
CA SER A 130 -18.30 -0.19 18.28
C SER A 130 -18.76 0.76 17.18
N SER A 131 -19.48 1.83 17.58
CA SER A 131 -20.01 2.82 16.63
C SER A 131 -19.73 4.28 16.99
N ARG A 132 -19.21 5.03 16.01
CA ARG A 132 -18.97 6.49 16.06
C ARG A 132 -17.94 6.96 17.08
N ASN A 133 -16.87 6.21 17.27
CA ASN A 133 -15.80 6.44 18.22
C ASN A 133 -14.57 7.10 17.59
N THR A 134 -13.73 7.68 18.44
CA THR A 134 -12.44 8.26 18.05
C THR A 134 -11.33 7.79 18.97
N HIS A 135 -10.25 7.26 18.40
CA HIS A 135 -9.12 6.73 19.14
C HIS A 135 -7.81 7.37 18.70
N LYS A 136 -6.98 7.73 19.68
CA LYS A 136 -5.65 8.26 19.45
C LYS A 136 -4.62 7.56 20.34
N ALA A 137 -3.66 6.88 19.73
CA ALA A 137 -2.53 6.29 20.43
C ALA A 137 -1.22 7.02 20.05
N THR A 138 -0.31 7.17 21.01
CA THR A 138 1.04 7.67 20.76
C THR A 138 2.03 6.90 21.62
N LEU A 139 2.97 6.20 20.99
CA LEU A 139 3.94 5.33 21.66
C LEU A 139 5.36 5.84 21.39
N TYR A 140 6.17 5.92 22.45
CA TYR A 140 7.59 6.28 22.39
C TYR A 140 8.41 5.16 23.04
N GLY A 141 9.23 4.47 22.25
CA GLY A 141 10.02 3.36 22.76
C GLY A 141 11.02 2.76 21.81
N VAL A 142 11.82 1.78 22.24
CA VAL A 142 12.72 1.07 21.32
C VAL A 142 11.92 0.12 20.45
N TYR A 143 10.97 -0.58 21.05
CA TYR A 143 10.04 -1.50 20.40
C TYR A 143 8.62 -1.05 20.67
N ASN A 144 7.87 -0.73 19.62
CA ASN A 144 6.46 -0.39 19.72
C ASN A 144 5.64 -1.34 18.85
N THR A 145 4.68 -2.02 19.48
CA THR A 145 3.70 -2.86 18.80
C THR A 145 2.32 -2.28 19.04
N THR A 146 1.53 -2.17 17.99
CA THR A 146 0.11 -1.86 18.11
C THR A 146 -0.68 -2.84 17.28
N GLU A 147 -1.56 -3.58 17.93
CA GLU A 147 -2.52 -4.46 17.30
C GLU A 147 -3.91 -3.85 17.46
N LEU A 148 -4.68 -3.83 16.37
CA LEU A 148 -6.04 -3.33 16.42
C LEU A 148 -6.98 -4.28 15.66
N VAL A 149 -7.99 -4.78 16.37
CA VAL A 149 -9.04 -5.65 15.84
C VAL A 149 -10.38 -4.92 15.91
N TYR A 150 -11.12 -4.90 14.80
CA TYR A 150 -12.38 -4.16 14.69
C TYR A 150 -13.52 -4.99 14.10
N ASP A 151 -14.65 -5.01 14.79
CA ASP A 151 -16.00 -5.14 14.26
C ASP A 151 -16.73 -3.80 14.46
N SER A 152 -16.80 -2.92 13.45
CA SER A 152 -17.16 -1.54 13.78
C SER A 152 -17.68 -0.63 12.66
N SER A 153 -18.44 0.41 13.03
CA SER A 153 -18.99 1.37 12.07
C SER A 153 -18.80 2.85 12.42
N ARG A 154 -18.30 3.61 11.45
CA ARG A 154 -18.15 5.10 11.48
C ARG A 154 -17.14 5.63 12.50
N ASN A 155 -16.03 4.92 12.69
CA ASN A 155 -14.98 5.25 13.63
C ASN A 155 -13.79 5.97 12.99
N THR A 156 -12.97 6.60 13.83
CA THR A 156 -11.73 7.27 13.42
C THR A 156 -10.58 6.89 14.34
N HIS A 157 -9.47 6.43 13.75
CA HIS A 157 -8.30 5.98 14.51
C HIS A 157 -7.04 6.68 14.04
N LYS A 158 -6.22 7.08 15.01
CA LYS A 158 -4.93 7.74 14.78
C LYS A 158 -3.86 7.11 15.66
N ALA A 159 -2.88 6.47 15.05
CA ALA A 159 -1.71 5.93 15.74
C ALA A 159 -0.45 6.71 15.34
N THR A 160 0.44 6.94 16.31
CA THR A 160 1.77 7.52 16.05
C THR A 160 2.80 6.80 16.89
N LEU A 161 3.77 6.15 16.26
CA LEU A 161 4.79 5.35 16.93
C LEU A 161 6.16 5.95 16.65
N TYR A 162 6.97 6.10 17.69
CA TYR A 162 8.35 6.56 17.64
C TYR A 162 9.26 5.51 18.28
N GLY A 163 10.12 4.87 17.48
CA GLY A 163 11.03 3.87 18.01
C GLY A 163 12.08 3.34 17.05
N VAL A 164 12.83 2.33 17.47
CA VAL A 164 13.79 1.66 16.57
C VAL A 164 13.04 0.65 15.71
N TYR A 165 12.14 -0.11 16.33
CA TYR A 165 11.27 -1.09 15.70
C TYR A 165 9.81 -0.71 15.99
N ASN A 166 9.04 -0.47 14.92
CA ASN A 166 7.61 -0.21 15.03
C ASN A 166 6.84 -1.23 14.19
N THR A 167 5.93 -1.94 14.82
CA THR A 167 4.98 -2.83 14.15
C THR A 167 3.58 -2.32 14.41
N THR A 168 2.77 -2.26 13.35
CA THR A 168 1.34 -2.03 13.48
C THR A 168 0.60 -3.07 12.66
N GLU A 169 -0.22 -3.85 13.33
CA GLU A 169 -1.12 -4.82 12.72
C GLU A 169 -2.54 -4.32 12.89
N LEU A 170 -3.32 -4.38 11.81
CA LEU A 170 -4.72 -4.00 11.86
C LEU A 170 -5.58 -5.01 11.12
N VAL A 171 -6.56 -5.56 11.84
CA VAL A 171 -7.55 -6.50 11.32
C VAL A 171 -8.95 -5.87 11.40
N TYR A 172 -9.71 -5.94 10.31
CA TYR A 172 -11.02 -5.30 10.21
C TYR A 172 -12.10 -6.24 9.67
N ASP A 173 -13.25 -6.24 10.32
CA ASP A 173 -14.59 -6.43 9.75
C ASP A 173 -15.38 -5.12 9.97
N SER A 174 -15.52 -4.26 8.96
CA SER A 174 -15.98 -2.90 9.27
C SER A 174 -16.55 -2.04 8.14
N SER A 175 -17.32 -1.00 8.50
CA SER A 175 -17.91 -0.08 7.51
C SER A 175 -17.82 1.40 7.86
N ARG A 176 -17.34 2.20 6.89
CA ARG A 176 -17.26 3.68 6.90
C ARG A 176 -16.27 4.26 7.92
N ASN A 177 -15.13 3.60 8.10
CA ASN A 177 -14.09 4.00 9.04
C ASN A 177 -12.95 4.78 8.38
N THR A 178 -12.20 5.51 9.21
CA THR A 178 -11.00 6.25 8.79
C THR A 178 -9.82 5.95 9.70
N HIS A 179 -8.70 5.52 9.12
CA HIS A 179 -7.50 5.16 9.87
C HIS A 179 -6.30 5.95 9.37
N LYS A 180 -5.51 6.45 10.32
CA LYS A 180 -4.24 7.09 10.05
C LYS A 180 -3.14 6.54 10.96
N ALA A 181 -2.13 5.95 10.38
CA ALA A 181 -0.91 5.52 11.07
C ALA A 181 0.28 6.39 10.65
N THR A 182 1.17 6.69 11.59
CA THR A 182 2.43 7.36 11.31
C THR A 182 3.53 6.73 12.15
N LEU A 183 4.52 6.13 11.52
CA LEU A 183 5.59 5.38 12.17
C LEU A 183 6.93 6.07 11.88
N TYR A 184 7.72 6.28 12.93
CA TYR A 184 9.08 6.81 12.87
C TYR A 184 10.03 5.81 13.51
N GLY A 185 10.91 5.19 12.73
CA GLY A 185 11.88 4.25 13.25
C GLY A 185 12.79 3.60 12.24
N VAL A 186 13.83 2.91 12.69
CA VAL A 186 14.80 2.26 11.77
C VAL A 186 14.10 1.19 10.94
N TYR A 187 13.25 0.39 11.59
CA TYR A 187 12.43 -0.65 10.99
C TYR A 187 10.97 -0.35 11.27
N ASN A 188 10.17 -0.19 10.21
CA ASN A 188 8.72 -0.01 10.33
C ASN A 188 8.01 -1.06 9.50
N THR A 189 7.12 -1.80 10.15
CA THR A 189 6.23 -2.75 9.50
C THR A 189 4.79 -2.33 9.75
N THR A 190 3.99 -2.34 8.70
CA THR A 190 2.54 -2.18 8.82
C THR A 190 1.86 -3.28 8.04
N GLU A 191 1.12 -4.12 8.74
CA GLU A 191 0.29 -5.16 8.16
C GLU A 191 -1.16 -4.78 8.33
N LEU A 192 -1.94 -4.91 7.26
CA LEU A 192 -3.35 -4.58 7.30
C LEU A 192 -4.18 -5.64 6.57
N VAL A 193 -5.08 -6.28 7.30
CA VAL A 193 -6.02 -7.29 6.81
C VAL A 193 -7.45 -6.74 6.90
N TYR A 194 -8.21 -6.88 5.82
CA TYR A 194 -9.54 -6.28 5.72
C TYR A 194 -10.59 -7.24 5.18
N ASP A 195 -11.70 -7.34 5.89
CA ASP A 195 -13.06 -7.53 5.38
C ASP A 195 -13.83 -6.21 5.59
N SER A 196 -14.15 -5.45 4.55
CA SER A 196 -14.80 -4.15 4.80
C SER A 196 -15.48 -3.43 3.64
N SER A 197 -16.28 -2.42 3.99
CA SER A 197 -16.84 -1.49 3.01
C SER A 197 -16.72 -0.01 3.33
N ARG A 198 -16.32 0.78 2.32
CA ARG A 198 -16.31 2.27 2.32
C ARG A 198 -15.36 2.91 3.34
N ASN A 199 -14.21 2.32 3.58
CA ASN A 199 -13.19 2.80 4.49
C ASN A 199 -12.12 3.66 3.81
N THR A 200 -11.38 4.42 4.61
CA THR A 200 -10.22 5.19 4.17
C THR A 200 -9.02 4.97 5.09
N HIS A 201 -7.89 4.58 4.51
CA HIS A 201 -6.67 4.31 5.25
C HIS A 201 -5.51 5.16 4.74
N LYS A 202 -4.75 5.71 5.67
CA LYS A 202 -3.53 6.45 5.39
C LYS A 202 -2.39 5.98 6.28
N ALA A 203 -1.34 5.43 5.68
CA ALA A 203 -0.09 5.09 6.36
C ALA A 203 1.03 6.04 5.91
N THR A 204 1.89 6.42 6.85
CA THR A 204 3.11 7.17 6.56
C THR A 204 4.25 6.63 7.40
N LEU A 205 5.29 6.09 6.77
CA LEU A 205 6.41 5.43 7.43
C LEU A 205 7.70 6.19 7.12
N TYR A 206 8.49 6.46 8.16
CA TYR A 206 9.81 7.09 8.08
C TYR A 206 10.84 6.17 8.73
N GLY A 207 11.78 5.63 7.94
CA GLY A 207 12.75 4.68 8.44
C GLY A 207 13.87 4.31 7.50
N VAL A 208 14.74 3.37 7.90
CA VAL A 208 15.74 2.81 6.99
C VAL A 208 15.09 1.70 6.16
N TYR A 209 14.30 0.86 6.82
CA TYR A 209 13.54 -0.23 6.23
C TYR A 209 12.05 -0.01 6.53
N ASN A 210 11.25 0.13 5.49
CA ASN A 210 9.80 0.24 5.62
C ASN A 210 9.13 -0.85 4.80
N THR A 211 8.29 -1.63 5.46
CA THR A 211 7.46 -2.65 4.83
C THR A 211 6.01 -2.33 5.09
N THR A 212 5.19 -2.45 4.06
CA THR A 212 3.74 -2.33 4.20
C THR A 212 3.08 -3.46 3.42
N GLU A 213 2.38 -4.32 4.13
CA GLU A 213 1.64 -5.45 3.57
C GLU A 213 0.15 -5.23 3.75
N LEU A 214 -0.58 -5.41 2.67
CA LEU A 214 -2.00 -5.09 2.58
C LEU A 214 -2.75 -6.28 1.97
N VAL A 215 -3.63 -6.90 2.75
CA VAL A 215 -4.52 -7.99 2.29
C VAL A 215 -5.99 -7.52 2.37
N TYR A 216 -6.74 -7.69 1.28
CA TYR A 216 -8.14 -7.26 1.21
C TYR A 216 -9.08 -8.33 0.69
N ASP A 217 -10.20 -8.48 1.40
CA ASP A 217 -11.52 -8.80 0.87
C ASP A 217 -12.43 -7.56 1.08
N SER A 218 -12.72 -6.75 0.05
CA SER A 218 -13.45 -5.51 0.34
C SER A 218 -14.11 -4.77 -0.82
N SER A 219 -14.95 -3.79 -0.50
CA SER A 219 -15.54 -2.89 -1.50
C SER A 219 -15.55 -1.39 -1.17
N ARG A 220 -15.22 -0.59 -2.20
CA ARG A 220 -15.30 0.89 -2.19
C ARG A 220 -14.38 1.60 -1.19
N ASN A 221 -13.20 1.05 -0.95
CA ASN A 221 -12.19 1.58 -0.05
C ASN A 221 -11.15 2.47 -0.75
N ILE A 222 -10.48 3.31 0.05
CA ILE A 222 -9.39 4.17 -0.39
C ILE A 222 -8.18 3.96 0.50
N HIS A 223 -7.03 3.65 -0.10
CA HIS A 223 -5.77 3.46 0.62
C HIS A 223 -4.67 4.36 0.10
N LYS A 224 -3.93 4.96 1.02
CA LYS A 224 -2.81 5.85 0.73
C LYS A 224 -1.61 5.46 1.60
N ALA A 225 -0.55 4.98 0.98
CA ALA A 225 0.72 4.70 1.64
C ALA A 225 1.78 5.70 1.18
N THR A 226 2.61 6.16 2.11
CA THR A 226 3.78 6.99 1.81
C THR A 226 4.96 6.52 2.65
N LEU A 227 6.01 6.03 2.01
CA LEU A 227 7.18 5.45 2.66
C LEU A 227 8.41 6.30 2.34
N TYR A 228 9.19 6.63 3.37
CA TYR A 228 10.46 7.33 3.27
C TYR A 228 11.54 6.49 3.92
N GLY A 229 12.49 5.97 3.14
CA GLY A 229 13.58 5.17 3.69
C GLY A 229 14.62 4.72 2.69
N VAL A 230 15.59 3.93 3.11
CA VAL A 230 16.61 3.39 2.19
C VAL A 230 16.02 2.25 1.37
N TYR A 231 15.29 1.36 2.05
CA TYR A 231 14.58 0.22 1.48
C TYR A 231 13.09 0.36 1.79
N ASN A 232 12.27 0.44 0.75
CA ASN A 232 10.82 0.47 0.88
C ASN A 232 10.19 -0.66 0.08
N THR A 233 9.39 -1.47 0.75
CA THR A 233 8.60 -2.52 0.12
C THR A 233 7.13 -2.26 0.40
N THR A 234 6.31 -2.41 -0.63
CA THR A 234 4.86 -2.43 -0.47
C THR A 234 4.31 -3.62 -1.24
N GLU A 235 3.69 -4.52 -0.51
CA GLU A 235 2.99 -5.68 -1.07
C GLU A 235 1.49 -5.47 -0.89
N LEU A 236 0.73 -5.74 -1.94
CA LEU A 236 -0.72 -5.63 -1.88
C LEU A 236 -1.38 -6.81 -2.57
N VAL A 237 -2.20 -7.54 -1.82
CA VAL A 237 -2.99 -8.70 -2.26
C VAL A 237 -4.47 -8.36 -2.16
N TYR A 238 -5.23 -8.65 -3.22
CA TYR A 238 -6.64 -8.27 -3.33
C TYR A 238 -7.54 -9.40 -3.79
N ASP A 239 -8.67 -9.56 -3.10
CA ASP A 239 -9.96 -10.01 -3.62
C ASP A 239 -10.96 -8.87 -3.43
N SER A 240 -11.28 -8.06 -4.45
CA SER A 240 -12.03 -6.83 -4.16
C SER A 240 -12.73 -6.11 -5.31
N SER A 241 -13.61 -5.14 -4.96
CA SER A 241 -14.26 -4.31 -5.97
C SER A 241 -14.36 -2.81 -5.67
N ARG A 242 -14.12 -1.99 -6.70
CA ARG A 242 -14.30 -0.52 -6.71
C ARG A 242 -13.39 0.24 -5.73
N ASN A 243 -12.18 -0.25 -5.51
CA ASN A 243 -11.20 0.35 -4.61
C ASN A 243 -10.25 1.30 -5.33
N THR A 244 -9.62 2.18 -4.55
CA THR A 244 -8.58 3.09 -5.02
C THR A 244 -7.35 3.04 -4.12
N HIS A 245 -6.20 2.74 -4.71
CA HIS A 245 -4.94 2.65 -4.00
C HIS A 245 -3.91 3.62 -4.57
N LYS A 246 -3.19 4.29 -3.67
CA LYS A 246 -2.09 5.16 -4.00
C LYS A 246 -0.90 4.87 -3.10
N ALA A 247 0.20 4.44 -3.70
CA ALA A 247 1.49 4.29 -3.03
C ALA A 247 2.47 5.36 -3.53
N THR A 248 3.31 5.87 -2.63
CA THR A 248 4.41 6.77 -2.97
C THR A 248 5.63 6.42 -2.13
N LEU A 249 6.69 5.98 -2.78
CA LEU A 249 7.91 5.47 -2.12
C LEU A 249 9.08 6.38 -2.47
N TYR A 250 9.84 6.78 -1.45
CA TYR A 250 11.07 7.56 -1.56
C TYR A 250 12.21 6.78 -0.91
N GLY A 251 13.18 6.33 -1.70
CA GLY A 251 14.31 5.56 -1.17
C GLY A 251 15.37 5.18 -2.16
N VAL A 252 16.40 4.45 -1.72
CA VAL A 252 17.44 3.95 -2.64
C VAL A 252 16.89 2.77 -3.43
N TYR A 253 16.21 1.86 -2.74
CA TYR A 253 15.55 0.69 -3.28
C TYR A 253 14.06 0.77 -2.97
N ASN A 254 13.22 0.77 -4.00
CA ASN A 254 11.78 0.74 -3.86
C ASN A 254 11.21 -0.42 -4.64
N THR A 255 10.46 -1.28 -3.96
CA THR A 255 9.73 -2.39 -4.56
C THR A 255 8.24 -2.20 -4.30
N THR A 256 7.43 -2.44 -5.32
CA THR A 256 5.99 -2.54 -5.15
C THR A 256 5.50 -3.76 -5.90
N GLU A 257 4.94 -4.71 -5.15
CA GLU A 257 4.35 -5.93 -5.66
C GLU A 257 2.85 -5.85 -5.48
N LEU A 258 2.10 -6.18 -6.52
CA LEU A 258 0.66 -6.16 -6.47
C LEU A 258 0.06 -7.41 -7.12
N VAL A 259 -0.74 -8.15 -6.36
CA VAL A 259 -1.45 -9.35 -6.80
C VAL A 259 -2.96 -9.11 -6.69
N TYR A 260 -3.71 -9.44 -7.74
CA TYR A 260 -5.15 -9.17 -7.82
C TYR A 260 -5.97 -10.36 -8.27
N ASP A 261 -7.07 -10.59 -7.56
CA ASP A 261 -8.36 -11.04 -8.05
C ASP A 261 -9.38 -9.90 -7.84
N SER A 262 -9.85 -9.20 -8.89
CA SER A 262 -10.71 -8.04 -8.62
C SER A 262 -11.51 -7.46 -9.79
N SER A 263 -12.42 -6.53 -9.46
CA SER A 263 -13.09 -5.71 -10.49
C SER A 263 -13.24 -4.22 -10.17
N ARG A 264 -12.99 -3.39 -11.19
CA ARG A 264 -13.24 -1.92 -11.19
C ARG A 264 -12.37 -1.11 -10.23
N ASN A 265 -11.14 -1.53 -10.00
CA ASN A 265 -10.19 -0.87 -9.12
C ASN A 265 -9.31 0.15 -9.86
N THR A 266 -8.70 1.05 -9.10
CA THR A 266 -7.71 2.01 -9.60
C THR A 266 -6.48 2.03 -8.71
N HIS A 267 -5.31 1.84 -9.31
CA HIS A 267 -4.03 1.82 -8.60
C HIS A 267 -3.08 2.84 -9.19
N LYS A 268 -2.39 3.55 -8.30
CA LYS A 268 -1.36 4.51 -8.65
C LYS A 268 -0.12 4.28 -7.78
N ALA A 269 0.99 3.91 -8.40
CA ALA A 269 2.30 3.84 -7.77
C ALA A 269 3.19 4.98 -8.27
N THR A 270 3.98 5.57 -7.38
CA THR A 270 5.02 6.54 -7.74
C THR A 270 6.26 6.29 -6.91
N LEU A 271 7.35 5.93 -7.56
CA LEU A 271 8.60 5.51 -6.90
C LEU A 271 9.71 6.50 -7.27
N TYR A 272 10.46 6.94 -6.27
CA TYR A 272 11.63 7.80 -6.40
C TYR A 272 12.82 7.11 -5.74
N GLY A 273 13.80 6.67 -6.55
CA GLY A 273 14.97 5.98 -6.01
C GLY A 273 16.05 5.62 -7.01
N VAL A 274 17.12 4.98 -6.55
CA VAL A 274 18.18 4.53 -7.47
C VAL A 274 17.69 3.29 -8.25
N TYR A 275 17.07 2.36 -7.53
CA TYR A 275 16.49 1.13 -8.05
C TYR A 275 15.00 1.12 -7.72
N ASN A 276 14.17 1.08 -8.76
CA ASN A 276 12.73 0.98 -8.61
C ASN A 276 12.22 -0.23 -9.37
N THR A 277 11.51 -1.11 -8.67
CA THR A 277 10.86 -2.27 -9.24
C THR A 277 9.36 -2.17 -8.98
N THR A 278 8.56 -2.47 -9.99
CA THR A 278 7.13 -2.66 -9.81
C THR A 278 6.71 -3.92 -10.53
N GLU A 279 6.20 -4.88 -9.78
CA GLU A 279 5.67 -6.14 -10.30
C GLU A 279 4.16 -6.15 -10.09
N LEU A 280 3.43 -6.56 -11.12
CA LEU A 280 1.99 -6.63 -11.06
C LEU A 280 1.48 -7.93 -11.69
N VAL A 281 0.72 -8.71 -10.93
CA VAL A 281 0.07 -9.95 -11.36
C VAL A 281 -1.45 -9.78 -11.24
N TYR A 282 -2.19 -10.14 -12.28
CA TYR A 282 -3.64 -9.97 -12.34
C TYR A 282 -4.40 -11.21 -12.79
N ASP A 283 -5.48 -11.50 -12.08
CA ASP A 283 -6.72 -12.08 -12.58
C ASP A 283 -7.84 -11.04 -12.37
N SER A 284 -8.32 -10.33 -13.40
CA SER A 284 -9.28 -9.25 -13.11
C SER A 284 -10.06 -8.65 -14.27
N SER A 285 -11.04 -7.78 -13.95
CA SER A 285 -11.75 -6.99 -14.97
C SER A 285 -11.98 -5.51 -14.65
N ARG A 286 -11.81 -4.66 -15.68
CA ARG A 286 -12.13 -3.21 -15.67
C ARG A 286 -11.29 -2.35 -14.72
N ASN A 287 -10.03 -2.70 -14.52
CA ASN A 287 -9.10 -2.00 -13.65
C ASN A 287 -8.25 -0.95 -14.39
N ILE A 288 -7.73 0.02 -13.63
CA ILE A 288 -6.84 1.06 -14.12
C ILE A 288 -5.57 1.10 -13.28
N HIS A 289 -4.40 0.98 -13.92
CA HIS A 289 -3.11 1.03 -13.24
C HIS A 289 -2.22 2.11 -13.83
N LYS A 290 -1.58 2.85 -12.93
CA LYS A 290 -0.64 3.92 -13.29
C LYS A 290 0.62 3.79 -12.46
N ALA A 291 1.74 3.48 -13.11
CA ALA A 291 3.06 3.45 -12.50
C ALA A 291 3.90 4.63 -13.02
N THR A 292 4.64 5.28 -12.13
CA THR A 292 5.62 6.30 -12.50
C THR A 292 6.88 6.13 -11.67
N LEU A 293 7.99 5.82 -12.33
CA LEU A 293 9.25 5.48 -11.68
C LEU A 293 10.31 6.52 -12.08
N TYR A 294 11.02 7.05 -11.08
CA TYR A 294 12.14 7.97 -11.24
C TYR A 294 13.37 7.37 -10.59
N GLY A 295 14.37 7.00 -11.39
CA GLY A 295 15.57 6.39 -10.86
C GLY A 295 16.70 6.15 -11.84
N VAL A 296 17.76 5.47 -11.40
CA VAL A 296 18.85 5.07 -12.32
C VAL A 296 18.43 3.81 -13.06
N TYR A 297 17.87 2.85 -12.33
CA TYR A 297 17.35 1.58 -12.82
C TYR A 297 15.87 1.49 -12.49
N ASN A 298 15.04 1.39 -13.52
CA ASN A 298 13.61 1.20 -13.36
C ASN A 298 13.18 -0.06 -14.09
N THR A 299 12.53 -0.96 -13.37
CA THR A 299 11.94 -2.18 -13.92
C THR A 299 10.45 -2.16 -13.66
N THR A 300 9.66 -2.53 -14.66
CA THR A 300 8.24 -2.79 -14.47
C THR A 300 7.89 -4.08 -15.17
N GLU A 301 7.43 -5.05 -14.39
CA GLU A 301 6.97 -6.34 -14.88
C GLU A 301 5.46 -6.43 -14.68
N LEU A 302 4.76 -6.92 -15.70
CA LEU A 302 3.32 -7.09 -15.64
C LEU A 302 2.91 -8.42 -16.25
N VAL A 303 2.18 -9.22 -15.49
CA VAL A 303 1.59 -10.50 -15.92
C VAL A 303 0.06 -10.41 -15.79
N TYR A 304 -0.67 -10.84 -16.82
CA TYR A 304 -2.13 -10.76 -16.87
C TYR A 304 -2.79 -12.06 -17.28
N ASP A 305 -3.87 -12.40 -16.58
CA ASP A 305 -5.08 -13.04 -17.09
C ASP A 305 -6.26 -12.06 -16.88
N SER A 306 -6.78 -11.38 -17.90
CA SER A 306 -7.78 -10.33 -17.61
C SER A 306 -8.62 -9.79 -18.78
N SER A 307 -9.64 -8.97 -18.43
CA SER A 307 -10.42 -8.23 -19.43
C SER A 307 -10.73 -6.76 -19.13
N ARG A 308 -10.64 -5.92 -20.16
CA ARG A 308 -11.04 -4.49 -20.16
C ARG A 308 -10.24 -3.58 -19.22
N ASN A 309 -8.97 -3.87 -19.02
CA ASN A 309 -8.08 -3.12 -18.17
C ASN A 309 -7.32 -2.02 -18.92
N THR A 310 -6.83 -1.02 -18.19
CA THR A 310 -5.98 0.04 -18.72
C THR A 310 -4.73 0.22 -17.88
N HIS A 311 -3.56 0.13 -18.52
CA HIS A 311 -2.27 0.28 -17.84
C HIS A 311 -1.47 1.41 -18.47
N LYS A 312 -0.86 2.22 -17.60
CA LYS A 312 0.06 3.27 -18.00
C LYS A 312 1.32 3.22 -17.15
N ALA A 313 2.45 2.98 -17.78
CA ALA A 313 3.77 3.07 -17.18
C ALA A 313 4.51 4.29 -17.73
N THR A 314 5.26 4.98 -16.87
CA THR A 314 6.16 6.05 -17.28
C THR A 314 7.44 5.97 -16.47
N LEU A 315 8.56 5.71 -17.12
CA LEU A 315 9.85 5.45 -16.49
C LEU A 315 10.83 6.55 -16.90
N TYR A 316 11.51 7.13 -15.91
CA TYR A 316 12.57 8.12 -16.08
C TYR A 316 13.83 7.59 -15.43
N GLY A 317 14.83 7.23 -16.22
CA GLY A 317 16.09 6.71 -15.69
C GLY A 317 17.15 6.37 -16.70
N VAL A 318 18.35 5.99 -16.25
CA VAL A 318 19.44 5.64 -17.17
C VAL A 318 19.11 4.33 -17.89
N TYR A 319 18.61 3.36 -17.14
CA TYR A 319 18.18 2.05 -17.61
C TYR A 319 16.70 1.87 -17.27
N ASN A 320 15.88 1.68 -18.29
CA ASN A 320 14.46 1.41 -18.12
C ASN A 320 14.11 0.11 -18.82
N THR A 321 13.52 -0.82 -18.09
CA THR A 321 13.00 -2.08 -18.60
C THR A 321 11.51 -2.15 -18.35
N THR A 322 10.76 -2.60 -19.34
CA THR A 322 9.35 -2.95 -19.14
C THR A 322 9.08 -4.27 -19.83
N GLU A 323 8.64 -5.24 -19.04
CA GLU A 323 8.30 -6.59 -19.48
C GLU A 323 6.82 -6.80 -19.25
N LEU A 324 6.11 -7.26 -20.28
CA LEU A 324 4.68 -7.48 -20.20
C LEU A 324 4.29 -8.82 -20.84
N VAL A 325 3.66 -9.68 -20.04
CA VAL A 325 3.13 -10.99 -20.46
C VAL A 325 1.60 -10.98 -20.33
N TYR A 326 0.90 -11.45 -21.36
CA TYR A 326 -0.56 -11.39 -21.44
C TYR A 326 -1.21 -12.71 -21.81
N ASP A 327 -2.23 -13.09 -21.06
CA ASP A 327 -3.44 -13.77 -21.51
C ASP A 327 -4.63 -12.83 -21.29
N SER A 328 -5.26 -12.27 -22.34
CA SER A 328 -6.34 -11.29 -22.08
C SER A 328 -7.24 -10.88 -23.23
N SER A 329 -8.30 -10.12 -22.91
CA SER A 329 -9.13 -9.44 -23.92
C SER A 329 -9.51 -7.99 -23.62
N ARG A 330 -9.45 -7.14 -24.66
CA ARG A 330 -9.93 -5.74 -24.66
C ARG A 330 -9.17 -4.78 -23.73
N ASN A 331 -7.88 -5.00 -23.54
CA ASN A 331 -7.02 -4.17 -22.70
C ASN A 331 -6.34 -3.04 -23.48
N THR A 332 -5.91 -2.01 -22.75
CA THR A 332 -5.13 -0.90 -23.29
C THR A 332 -3.88 -0.67 -22.47
N HIS A 333 -2.71 -0.65 -23.12
CA HIS A 333 -1.44 -0.42 -22.45
C HIS A 333 -0.68 0.73 -23.08
N LYS A 334 -0.09 1.56 -22.24
CA LYS A 334 0.75 2.67 -22.64
C LYS A 334 2.03 2.69 -21.81
N ALA A 335 3.17 2.47 -22.46
CA ALA A 335 4.49 2.64 -21.88
C ALA A 335 5.16 3.90 -22.46
N THR A 336 5.86 4.64 -21.61
CA THR A 336 6.71 5.76 -22.05
C THR A 336 7.99 5.76 -21.24
N LEU A 337 9.12 5.55 -21.92
CA LEU A 337 10.42 5.38 -21.28
C LEU A 337 11.35 6.53 -21.72
N TYR A 338 12.00 7.17 -20.75
CA TYR A 338 12.99 8.22 -20.94
C TYR A 338 14.29 7.78 -20.30
N GLY A 339 15.32 7.48 -21.10
CA GLY A 339 16.58 6.98 -20.58
C GLY A 339 17.70 6.86 -21.57
N VAL A 340 18.87 6.39 -21.13
CA VAL A 340 19.99 6.11 -22.05
C VAL A 340 19.74 4.78 -22.76
N TYR A 341 19.31 3.78 -21.97
CA TYR A 341 18.97 2.44 -22.41
C TYR A 341 17.52 2.15 -22.05
N ASN A 342 16.69 1.93 -23.07
CA ASN A 342 15.30 1.56 -22.89
C ASN A 342 15.04 0.22 -23.56
N THR A 343 14.55 -0.73 -22.79
CA THR A 343 14.12 -2.04 -23.28
C THR A 343 12.63 -2.20 -23.01
N THR A 344 11.92 -2.73 -23.99
CA THR A 344 10.54 -3.11 -23.81
C THR A 344 10.30 -4.45 -24.47
N GLU A 345 9.89 -5.44 -23.69
CA GLU A 345 9.55 -6.77 -24.15
C GLU A 345 8.07 -7.02 -23.90
N LEU A 346 7.37 -7.52 -24.92
CA LEU A 346 5.96 -7.86 -24.79
C LEU A 346 5.66 -9.22 -25.42
N VAL A 347 5.06 -10.10 -24.63
CA VAL A 347 4.60 -11.44 -25.04
C VAL A 347 3.09 -11.50 -24.91
N TYR A 348 2.40 -12.02 -25.93
CA TYR A 348 0.95 -12.04 -25.99
C TYR A 348 0.37 -13.41 -26.36
N ASP A 349 -0.64 -13.81 -25.60
CA ASP A 349 -1.79 -14.62 -26.02
C ASP A 349 -3.06 -13.78 -25.81
N SER A 350 -3.69 -13.21 -26.83
CA SER A 350 -4.82 -12.30 -26.55
C SER A 350 -5.73 -11.88 -27.70
N SER A 351 -6.84 -11.20 -27.38
CA SER A 351 -7.69 -10.57 -28.40
C SER A 351 -8.18 -9.14 -28.10
N ARG A 352 -8.20 -8.31 -29.16
CA ARG A 352 -8.77 -6.94 -29.16
C ARG A 352 -8.07 -5.92 -28.26
N ASN A 353 -6.77 -6.05 -28.08
CA ASN A 353 -5.95 -5.17 -27.26
C ASN A 353 -5.34 -4.02 -28.04
N THR A 354 -4.99 -2.94 -27.32
CA THR A 354 -4.27 -1.79 -27.88
C THR A 354 -3.02 -1.49 -27.07
N HIS A 355 -1.86 -1.41 -27.72
CA HIS A 355 -0.60 -1.12 -27.05
C HIS A 355 0.12 0.04 -27.72
N LYS A 356 0.64 0.93 -26.87
CA LYS A 356 1.45 2.06 -27.30
C LYS A 356 2.72 2.15 -26.49
N ALA A 357 3.86 1.99 -27.16
CA ALA A 357 5.18 2.23 -26.59
C ALA A 357 5.80 3.50 -27.18
N THR A 358 6.45 4.29 -26.36
CA THR A 358 7.23 5.45 -26.80
C THR A 358 8.53 5.51 -26.02
N LEU A 359 9.66 5.35 -26.69
CA LEU A 359 10.98 5.26 -26.07
C LEU A 359 11.82 6.44 -26.54
N TYR A 360 12.43 7.14 -25.59
CA TYR A 360 13.37 8.23 -25.80
C TYR A 360 14.70 7.87 -25.16
N GLY A 361 15.73 7.62 -25.97
CA GLY A 361 17.04 7.28 -25.44
C GLY A 361 18.16 7.16 -26.45
N VAL A 362 19.35 6.77 -26.02
CA VAL A 362 20.47 6.55 -26.94
C VAL A 362 20.30 5.20 -27.61
N TYR A 363 19.93 4.18 -26.82
CA TYR A 363 19.68 2.81 -27.23
C TYR A 363 18.25 2.44 -26.86
N ASN A 364 17.44 2.13 -27.86
CA ASN A 364 16.08 1.66 -27.67
C ASN A 364 15.91 0.29 -28.30
N THR A 365 15.46 -0.68 -27.51
CA THR A 365 15.13 -2.02 -27.96
C THR A 365 13.65 -2.29 -27.68
N THR A 366 12.96 -2.83 -28.67
CA THR A 366 11.60 -3.32 -28.51
C THR A 366 11.50 -4.71 -29.12
N GLU A 367 11.11 -5.69 -28.32
CA GLU A 367 10.79 -7.05 -28.77
C GLU A 367 9.31 -7.31 -28.54
N LEU A 368 8.63 -7.82 -29.57
CA LEU A 368 7.23 -8.20 -29.48
C LEU A 368 7.06 -9.61 -30.02
N VAL A 369 6.45 -10.48 -29.21
CA VAL A 369 6.08 -11.86 -29.57
C VAL A 369 4.58 -12.01 -29.44
N TYR A 370 3.93 -12.55 -30.46
CA TYR A 370 2.47 -12.64 -30.54
C TYR A 370 1.96 -14.03 -30.88
N ASP A 371 0.97 -14.48 -30.12
CA ASP A 371 -0.10 -15.39 -30.49
C ASP A 371 -1.44 -14.65 -30.29
N SER A 372 -2.13 -14.13 -31.33
CA SER A 372 -3.30 -13.27 -31.05
C SER A 372 -4.24 -12.93 -32.20
N SER A 373 -5.37 -12.28 -31.88
CA SER A 373 -6.26 -11.70 -32.89
C SER A 373 -6.83 -10.30 -32.60
N ARG A 374 -6.93 -9.47 -33.65
CA ARG A 374 -7.57 -8.14 -33.66
C ARG A 374 -6.91 -7.08 -32.76
N ASN A 375 -5.61 -7.15 -32.58
CA ASN A 375 -4.83 -6.23 -31.77
C ASN A 375 -4.29 -5.05 -32.58
N THR A 376 -4.01 -3.94 -31.89
CA THR A 376 -3.35 -2.75 -32.45
C THR A 376 -2.12 -2.39 -31.65
N HIS A 377 -0.97 -2.29 -32.31
CA HIS A 377 0.29 -1.93 -31.68
C HIS A 377 0.92 -0.72 -32.36
N LYS A 378 1.40 0.21 -31.53
CA LYS A 378 2.13 1.38 -31.97
C LYS A 378 3.40 1.56 -31.17
N ALA A 379 4.55 1.43 -31.83
CA ALA A 379 5.85 1.75 -31.26
C ALA A 379 6.39 3.03 -31.89
N THR A 380 7.02 3.88 -31.08
CA THR A 380 7.74 5.06 -31.57
C THR A 380 9.04 5.20 -30.80
N LEU A 381 10.17 5.08 -31.48
CA LEU A 381 11.50 5.06 -30.88
C LEU A 381 12.27 6.29 -31.36
N TYR A 382 12.84 7.03 -30.43
CA TYR A 382 13.72 8.18 -30.67
C TYR A 382 15.07 7.89 -30.02
N GLY A 383 16.10 7.68 -30.84
CA GLY A 383 17.43 7.40 -30.33
C GLY A 383 18.51 7.21 -31.35
N VAL A 384 19.76 7.11 -30.92
CA VAL A 384 20.89 6.91 -31.86
C VAL A 384 20.80 5.52 -32.49
N TYR A 385 20.48 4.52 -31.67
CA TYR A 385 20.32 3.12 -32.05
C TYR A 385 18.92 2.67 -31.67
N ASN A 386 18.14 2.26 -32.66
CA ASN A 386 16.81 1.71 -32.46
C ASN A 386 16.73 0.31 -33.05
N THR A 387 16.36 -0.66 -32.22
CA THR A 387 16.13 -2.03 -32.64
C THR A 387 14.67 -2.39 -32.36
N THR A 388 14.02 -2.99 -33.34
CA THR A 388 12.67 -3.53 -33.19
C THR A 388 12.63 -4.92 -33.76
N LYS A 389 12.32 -5.92 -32.93
CA LYS A 389 12.09 -7.30 -33.35
C LYS A 389 10.64 -7.67 -33.14
N LEU A 390 10.03 -8.25 -34.16
CA LEU A 390 8.62 -8.63 -34.14
C LEU A 390 8.46 -10.07 -34.62
N VAL A 391 7.86 -10.92 -33.78
CA VAL A 391 7.56 -12.32 -34.08
C VAL A 391 6.05 -12.52 -33.97
N TYR A 392 5.43 -13.11 -35.00
CA TYR A 392 3.98 -13.24 -35.11
C TYR A 392 3.51 -14.64 -35.41
N ASP A 393 2.56 -15.13 -34.61
CA ASP A 393 1.52 -16.10 -34.93
C ASP A 393 0.15 -15.43 -34.72
N SER A 394 -0.58 -14.98 -35.76
CA SER A 394 -1.80 -14.19 -35.49
C SER A 394 -2.76 -13.92 -36.65
N SER A 395 -3.93 -13.34 -36.33
CA SER A 395 -4.85 -12.83 -37.35
C SER A 395 -5.49 -11.46 -37.09
N ARG A 396 -5.61 -10.65 -38.15
CA ARG A 396 -6.32 -9.34 -38.17
C ARG A 396 -5.71 -8.26 -37.26
N ASN A 397 -4.40 -8.27 -37.08
CA ASN A 397 -3.67 -7.28 -36.29
C ASN A 397 -3.20 -6.08 -37.11
N THR A 398 -2.97 -4.96 -36.43
CA THR A 398 -2.39 -3.74 -37.02
C THR A 398 -1.16 -3.32 -36.23
N HIS A 399 -0.02 -3.21 -36.89
CA HIS A 399 1.25 -2.79 -36.29
C HIS A 399 1.79 -1.55 -36.98
N LYS A 400 2.19 -0.58 -36.16
CA LYS A 400 2.86 0.63 -36.63
C LYS A 400 4.13 0.89 -35.82
N ALA A 401 5.26 0.83 -36.49
CA ALA A 401 6.56 1.21 -35.94
C ALA A 401 7.03 2.51 -36.61
N THR A 402 7.60 3.41 -35.81
CA THR A 402 8.26 4.61 -36.33
C THR A 402 9.55 4.83 -35.56
N LEU A 403 10.68 4.75 -36.26
CA LEU A 403 12.01 4.82 -35.67
C LEU A 403 12.71 6.09 -36.19
N TYR A 404 13.22 6.90 -35.26
CA TYR A 404 14.01 8.08 -35.53
C TYR A 404 15.39 7.89 -34.92
N GLY A 405 16.42 7.70 -35.74
CA GLY A 405 17.76 7.45 -35.25
C GLY A 405 18.87 7.50 -36.27
N VAL A 406 20.12 7.30 -35.85
CA VAL A 406 21.24 7.19 -36.78
C VAL A 406 21.25 5.79 -37.39
N TYR A 407 21.03 4.78 -36.55
CA TYR A 407 20.96 3.36 -36.88
C TYR A 407 19.60 2.80 -36.47
N ASN A 408 18.85 2.32 -37.45
CA ASN A 408 17.56 1.67 -37.22
C ASN A 408 17.59 0.25 -37.78
N THR A 409 17.32 -0.73 -36.92
CA THR A 409 17.21 -2.14 -37.30
C THR A 409 15.79 -2.61 -37.02
N THR A 410 15.16 -3.25 -37.99
CA THR A 410 13.85 -3.90 -37.82
C THR A 410 13.92 -5.33 -38.33
N GLU A 411 13.59 -6.28 -37.46
CA GLU A 411 13.45 -7.70 -37.81
C GLU A 411 11.98 -8.11 -37.68
N LEU A 412 11.49 -8.83 -38.67
CA LEU A 412 10.09 -9.20 -38.80
C LEU A 412 9.97 -10.68 -39.18
N VAL A 413 9.39 -11.50 -38.30
CA VAL A 413 9.12 -12.93 -38.53
C VAL A 413 7.62 -13.18 -38.48
N TYR A 414 7.06 -13.82 -39.51
CA TYR A 414 5.61 -14.01 -39.66
C TYR A 414 5.18 -15.46 -39.93
N ASP A 415 4.20 -15.91 -39.14
CA ASP A 415 3.24 -16.97 -39.45
C ASP A 415 1.82 -16.43 -39.23
N SER A 416 1.10 -15.93 -40.25
CA SER A 416 -0.15 -15.20 -39.95
C SER A 416 -1.12 -14.95 -41.12
N SER A 417 -2.32 -14.42 -40.80
CA SER A 417 -3.28 -13.98 -41.82
C SER A 417 -4.01 -12.65 -41.57
N ARG A 418 -4.20 -11.86 -42.63
CA ARG A 418 -4.99 -10.60 -42.65
C ARG A 418 -4.45 -9.47 -41.76
N ASN A 419 -3.13 -9.40 -41.57
CA ASN A 419 -2.48 -8.37 -40.79
C ASN A 419 -2.08 -7.15 -41.64
N THR A 420 -1.93 -6.00 -40.98
CA THR A 420 -1.39 -4.77 -41.59
C THR A 420 -0.18 -4.30 -40.80
N HIS A 421 0.97 -4.20 -41.47
CA HIS A 421 2.22 -3.72 -40.86
C HIS A 421 2.71 -2.46 -41.58
N LYS A 422 3.02 -1.43 -40.81
CA LYS A 422 3.60 -0.19 -41.29
C LYS A 422 4.85 0.16 -40.49
N ALA A 423 6.00 0.14 -41.15
CA ALA A 423 7.27 0.61 -40.60
C ALA A 423 7.69 1.91 -41.30
N THR A 424 8.18 2.88 -40.53
CA THR A 424 8.76 4.10 -41.08
C THR A 424 10.05 4.40 -40.33
N LEU A 425 11.17 4.34 -41.04
CA LEU A 425 12.51 4.48 -40.48
C LEU A 425 13.12 5.77 -41.01
N TYR A 426 13.51 6.67 -40.10
CA TYR A 426 14.24 7.89 -40.39
C TYR A 426 15.64 7.76 -39.79
N GLY A 427 16.66 7.65 -40.63
CA GLY A 427 18.03 7.54 -40.15
C GLY A 427 19.09 7.49 -41.22
N VAL A 428 20.36 7.47 -40.82
CA VAL A 428 21.47 7.39 -41.78
C VAL A 428 21.59 5.97 -42.32
N TYR A 429 21.45 4.98 -41.42
CA TYR A 429 21.53 3.56 -41.71
C TYR A 429 20.23 2.88 -41.27
N ASN A 430 19.52 2.29 -42.23
CA ASN A 430 18.29 1.54 -41.97
C ASN A 430 18.44 0.12 -42.49
N THR A 431 18.24 -0.87 -41.61
CA THR A 431 18.23 -2.29 -41.96
C THR A 431 16.84 -2.86 -41.66
N THR A 432 16.30 -3.61 -42.61
CA THR A 432 15.03 -4.34 -42.43
C THR A 432 15.20 -5.78 -42.90
N GLU A 433 14.93 -6.74 -42.02
CA GLU A 433 14.89 -8.17 -42.34
C GLU A 433 13.44 -8.67 -42.22
N LEU A 434 13.04 -9.51 -43.17
CA LEU A 434 11.68 -10.00 -43.34
C LEU A 434 11.72 -11.50 -43.61
N VAL A 435 11.09 -12.28 -42.73
CA VAL A 435 10.88 -13.72 -42.85
C VAL A 435 9.37 -14.02 -42.89
N TYR A 436 8.88 -14.77 -43.87
CA TYR A 436 7.44 -14.97 -44.07
C TYR A 436 6.97 -16.40 -44.41
N ASP A 437 5.92 -16.82 -43.70
CA ASP A 437 4.97 -17.88 -44.09
C ASP A 437 3.54 -17.36 -43.83
N SER A 438 2.84 -16.79 -44.82
CA SER A 438 1.57 -16.09 -44.51
C SER A 438 0.60 -15.86 -45.68
N SER A 439 -0.66 -15.55 -45.35
CA SER A 439 -1.71 -15.25 -46.34
C SER A 439 -2.47 -13.93 -46.09
N ARG A 440 -2.68 -13.14 -47.15
CA ARG A 440 -3.50 -11.90 -47.14
C ARG A 440 -3.02 -10.79 -46.20
N ASN A 441 -1.71 -10.70 -45.96
CA ASN A 441 -1.12 -9.59 -45.19
C ASN A 441 -0.79 -8.38 -46.07
N THR A 442 -0.75 -7.19 -45.48
CA THR A 442 -0.29 -5.96 -46.12
C THR A 442 0.89 -5.38 -45.35
N HIS A 443 2.06 -5.27 -46.01
CA HIS A 443 3.26 -4.69 -45.42
C HIS A 443 3.66 -3.43 -46.17
N LYS A 444 4.00 -2.38 -45.40
CA LYS A 444 4.55 -1.14 -45.94
C LYS A 444 5.74 -0.69 -45.09
N ALA A 445 6.94 -0.83 -45.62
CA ALA A 445 8.13 -0.18 -45.09
C ALA A 445 8.39 1.13 -45.85
N THR A 446 8.86 2.16 -45.15
CA THR A 446 9.31 3.41 -45.77
C THR A 446 10.59 3.83 -45.09
N LEU A 447 11.68 3.84 -45.85
CA LEU A 447 13.03 4.06 -45.35
C LEU A 447 13.52 5.41 -45.87
N TYR A 448 13.80 6.33 -44.95
CA TYR A 448 14.40 7.63 -45.23
C TYR A 448 15.81 7.62 -44.67
N GLY A 449 16.79 7.31 -45.53
CA GLY A 449 18.18 7.25 -45.13
C GLY A 449 19.17 7.19 -46.27
N VAL A 450 20.44 7.41 -45.93
CA VAL A 450 21.56 7.40 -46.87
C VAL A 450 21.87 5.96 -47.28
N TYR A 451 21.82 5.04 -46.32
CA TYR A 451 22.09 3.62 -46.51
C TYR A 451 20.88 2.82 -46.04
N ASN A 452 20.18 2.17 -46.98
CA ASN A 452 19.00 1.35 -46.70
C ASN A 452 19.25 -0.08 -47.21
N THR A 453 19.10 -1.06 -46.33
CA THR A 453 19.22 -2.48 -46.66
C THR A 453 17.90 -3.18 -46.34
N THR A 454 17.41 -4.03 -47.25
CA THR A 454 16.23 -4.85 -47.03
C THR A 454 16.53 -6.28 -47.47
N GLU A 455 16.41 -7.22 -46.54
CA GLU A 455 16.60 -8.66 -46.77
C GLU A 455 15.25 -9.37 -46.62
N LEU A 456 15.00 -10.32 -47.52
CA LEU A 456 13.74 -11.03 -47.72
C LEU A 456 14.08 -12.51 -47.78
N VAL A 457 13.69 -13.28 -46.76
CA VAL A 457 13.89 -14.72 -46.62
C VAL A 457 12.54 -15.40 -46.55
#